data_AF-A0A3N6TVP4-F1
#
_entry.id   AF-A0A3N6TVP4-F1
#
_cell.length_a   1.000
_cell.length_b   1.000
_cell.length_c   1.000
_cell.angle_alpha   90.00
_cell.angle_beta   90.00
_cell.angle_gamma   90.00
#
_symmetry.space_group_name_H-M   'P 1'
#
loop_
_entity.id
_entity.type
_entity.pdbx_description
1 polymer ?
#
loop_
_entity_poly.entity_id
_entity_poly.type
_entity_poly.pdbx_seq_one_letter_code
_entity_poly.pdbx_strand_id
1 'polypeptide(L)' 'MFEVHRSSYKYWRQPKKPDVTRVALLSLIRESCRESNDFAGARNIAAMVTTKGVKLSRWWTTKLMKELTFISCQ' A
#
# COMPACT_ATOMS: atom_id res chain seq x y z
N MET A 1 8.05 1.62 -37.03
CA MET A 1 9.11 2.36 -36.29
C MET A 1 8.41 3.41 -35.45
N PHE A 2 8.58 3.47 -34.13
CA PHE A 2 8.02 4.60 -33.35
C PHE A 2 8.86 5.84 -33.66
N GLU A 3 8.26 6.90 -34.21
CA GLU A 3 8.92 8.20 -34.52
C GLU A 3 9.33 9.01 -33.27
N VAL A 4 9.39 8.38 -32.10
CA VAL A 4 9.73 9.06 -30.85
C VAL A 4 11.24 9.00 -30.63
N HIS A 5 11.87 10.16 -30.52
CA HIS A 5 13.28 10.28 -30.14
C HIS A 5 13.59 9.49 -28.86
N ARG A 6 14.74 8.80 -28.83
CA ARG A 6 15.16 7.97 -27.69
C ARG A 6 15.18 8.73 -26.36
N SER A 7 15.47 10.03 -26.36
CA SER A 7 15.44 10.91 -25.17
C SER A 7 14.01 11.17 -24.67
N SER A 8 13.08 11.52 -25.55
CA SER A 8 11.66 11.70 -25.21
C SER A 8 11.03 10.40 -24.71
N TYR A 9 11.33 9.29 -25.40
CA TYR A 9 10.87 7.98 -24.98
C TYR A 9 11.37 7.60 -23.57
N LYS A 10 12.65 7.85 -23.28
CA LYS A 10 13.25 7.59 -21.96
C LYS A 10 12.60 8.44 -20.86
N TYR A 11 12.25 9.70 -21.16
CA TYR A 11 11.54 10.56 -20.22
C TYR A 11 10.10 10.05 -19.94
N TRP A 12 9.36 9.64 -20.97
CA TRP A 12 8.00 9.11 -20.79
C TRP A 12 7.94 7.75 -20.09
N ARG A 13 8.95 6.91 -20.30
CA ARG A 13 9.03 5.57 -19.69
C ARG A 13 9.57 5.54 -18.27
N GLN A 14 9.82 6.69 -17.65
CA GLN A 14 10.34 6.70 -16.28
C GLN A 14 9.31 6.08 -15.32
N PRO A 15 9.71 5.05 -14.54
CA PRO A 15 8.82 4.49 -13.54
C PRO A 15 8.53 5.55 -12.47
N LYS A 16 7.26 5.65 -12.06
CA LYS A 16 6.89 6.51 -10.93
C LYS A 16 7.60 5.99 -9.68
N LYS A 17 8.23 6.91 -8.93
CA LYS A 17 8.84 6.55 -7.65
C LYS A 17 7.76 6.07 -6.68
N PRO A 18 7.99 4.99 -5.93
CA PRO A 18 7.05 4.57 -4.92
C PRO A 18 6.91 5.65 -3.84
N ASP A 19 5.69 5.89 -3.41
CA ASP A 19 5.42 6.80 -2.30
C ASP A 19 5.87 6.13 -0.99
N VAL A 20 6.91 6.68 -0.38
CA VAL A 20 7.53 6.15 0.85
C VAL A 20 6.51 6.08 1.99
N THR A 21 5.61 7.07 2.08
CA THR A 21 4.57 7.11 3.12
C THR A 21 3.56 5.99 2.93
N ARG A 22 3.18 5.73 1.68
CA ARG A 22 2.28 4.63 1.30
C ARG A 22 2.90 3.27 1.61
N VAL A 23 4.17 3.08 1.28
CA VAL A 23 4.89 1.83 1.56
C VAL A 23 4.98 1.59 3.08
N ALA A 24 5.33 2.60 3.86
CA ALA A 24 5.37 2.49 5.32
C ALA A 24 3.99 2.11 5.90
N LEU A 25 2.92 2.70 5.36
CA LEU A 25 1.56 2.43 5.82
C LEU A 25 1.08 1.01 5.49
N LEU A 26 1.41 0.52 4.28
CA LEU A 26 1.13 -0.86 3.87
C LEU A 26 1.89 -1.85 4.78
N SER A 27 3.14 -1.57 5.12
CA SER A 27 3.93 -2.40 6.04
C SER A 27 3.28 -2.46 7.43
N LEU A 28 2.82 -1.32 7.96
CA LEU A 28 2.18 -1.24 9.27
C LEU A 28 0.85 -2.02 9.33
N ILE A 29 0.06 -1.95 8.26
CA ILE A 29 -1.19 -2.72 8.14
C ILE A 29 -0.87 -4.21 8.03
N ARG A 30 0.13 -4.60 7.25
CA ARG A 30 0.55 -6.00 7.11
C ARG A 30 1.03 -6.60 8.43
N GLU A 31 1.82 -5.84 9.19
CA GLU A 31 2.26 -6.24 10.53
C GLU A 31 1.06 -6.42 11.46
N SER A 32 0.12 -5.47 11.45
CA SER A 32 -1.08 -5.54 12.29
C SER A 32 -2.00 -6.72 11.89
N CYS A 33 -2.12 -7.05 10.60
CA CYS A 33 -2.81 -8.25 10.15
C CYS A 33 -2.14 -9.52 10.70
N ARG A 34 -0.81 -9.59 10.64
CA ARG A 34 -0.05 -10.72 11.14
C ARG A 34 -0.18 -10.89 12.66
N GLU A 35 -0.14 -9.80 13.42
CA GLU A 35 -0.39 -9.79 14.87
C GLU A 35 -1.80 -10.30 15.20
N SER A 36 -2.77 -10.04 14.33
CA SER A 36 -4.15 -10.49 14.49
C SER A 36 -4.44 -11.88 13.93
N ASN A 37 -3.40 -12.62 13.52
CA ASN A 37 -3.51 -13.92 12.87
C ASN A 37 -4.39 -13.88 11.60
N ASP A 38 -4.35 -12.77 10.86
CA ASP A 38 -5.07 -12.51 9.60
C ASP A 38 -6.62 -12.52 9.67
N PHE A 39 -7.21 -12.74 10.84
CA PHE A 39 -8.67 -12.76 11.03
C PHE A 39 -9.28 -11.39 11.35
N ALA A 40 -8.46 -10.37 11.66
CA ALA A 40 -9.00 -9.06 12.00
C ALA A 40 -9.53 -8.32 10.76
N GLY A 41 -10.79 -7.89 10.86
CA GLY A 41 -11.39 -7.00 9.87
C GLY A 41 -10.82 -5.57 9.93
N ALA A 42 -11.09 -4.78 8.90
CA ALA A 42 -10.54 -3.43 8.73
C ALA A 42 -10.77 -2.47 9.91
N ARG A 43 -11.83 -2.67 10.71
CA ARG A 43 -12.09 -1.84 11.90
C ARG A 43 -11.10 -2.15 13.03
N ASN A 44 -10.79 -3.43 13.24
CA ASN A 44 -9.84 -3.87 14.26
C ASN A 44 -8.41 -3.49 13.85
N ILE A 45 -8.05 -3.70 12.58
CA ILE A 45 -6.75 -3.27 12.05
C ILE A 45 -6.57 -1.74 12.16
N ALA A 46 -7.61 -0.95 11.85
CA ALA A 46 -7.54 0.49 12.02
C ALA A 46 -7.32 0.89 13.49
N ALA A 47 -7.95 0.19 14.43
CA ALA A 47 -7.74 0.42 15.86
C ALA A 47 -6.31 0.04 16.28
N MET A 48 -5.80 -1.12 15.86
CA MET A 48 -4.42 -1.55 16.13
C MET A 48 -3.38 -0.56 15.59
N VAL A 49 -3.56 -0.09 14.36
CA VAL A 49 -2.69 0.91 13.74
C VAL A 49 -2.79 2.26 14.46
N THR A 50 -3.98 2.63 14.94
CA THR A 50 -4.17 3.85 15.76
C THR A 50 -3.46 3.74 17.10
N THR A 51 -3.45 2.56 17.73
CA THR A 51 -2.66 2.28 18.94
C THR A 51 -1.16 2.42 18.69
N LYS A 52 -0.69 2.07 17.48
CA LYS A 52 0.70 2.28 17.03
C LYS A 52 1.03 3.76 16.71
N GLY A 53 0.08 4.68 16.90
CA GLY A 53 0.29 6.12 16.73
C GLY A 53 -0.13 6.69 15.38
N VAL A 54 -0.63 5.87 14.44
CA VAL A 54 -1.11 6.34 13.13
C VAL A 54 -2.62 6.26 13.07
N LYS A 55 -3.29 7.41 13.11
CA LYS A 55 -4.76 7.46 13.04
C LYS A 55 -5.24 7.11 11.63
N LEU A 56 -5.80 5.90 11.46
CA LEU A 56 -6.41 5.45 10.22
C LEU A 56 -7.92 5.37 10.32
N SER A 57 -8.60 5.77 9.25
CA SER A 57 -10.04 5.52 9.11
C SER A 57 -10.29 4.13 8.54
N ARG A 58 -11.44 3.53 8.89
CA ARG A 58 -11.90 2.24 8.34
C ARG A 58 -11.81 2.18 6.81
N TRP A 59 -12.22 3.25 6.13
CA TRP A 59 -12.22 3.31 4.66
C TRP A 59 -10.80 3.23 4.10
N TRP A 60 -9.87 4.00 4.67
CA TRP A 60 -8.46 3.96 4.29
C TRP A 60 -7.85 2.58 4.54
N THR A 61 -8.11 1.99 5.71
CA THR A 61 -7.65 0.64 6.04
C THR A 61 -8.20 -0.40 5.08
N THR A 62 -9.48 -0.32 4.72
CA THR A 62 -10.11 -1.25 3.76
C THR A 62 -9.47 -1.12 2.37
N LYS A 63 -9.18 0.11 1.94
CA LYS A 63 -8.52 0.38 0.66
C LYS A 63 -7.11 -0.21 0.61
N LEU A 64 -6.34 -0.05 1.68
CA LEU A 64 -4.97 -0.56 1.79
C LEU A 64 -4.90 -2.08 2.01
N MET A 65 -5.83 -2.66 2.78
CA MET A 65 -5.96 -4.11 2.91
C MET A 65 -6.27 -4.76 1.56
N LYS A 66 -7.17 -4.16 0.77
CA LYS A 66 -7.44 -4.62 -0.60
C LYS A 66 -6.18 -4.58 -1.46
N GLU A 67 -5.43 -3.49 -1.40
CA GLU A 67 -4.16 -3.37 -2.10
C GLU A 67 -3.16 -4.47 -1.68
N LEU A 68 -3.05 -4.79 -0.40
CA LEU A 68 -2.24 -5.92 0.08
C LEU A 68 -2.72 -7.27 -0.47
N THR A 69 -4.04 -7.53 -0.51
CA THR A 69 -4.59 -8.78 -1.08
C THR A 69 -4.43 -8.88 -2.60
N PHE A 70 -4.42 -7.74 -3.31
CA PHE A 70 -4.10 -7.70 -4.74
C PHE A 70 -2.59 -7.88 -4.99
N ILE A 71 -1.75 -7.56 -4.01
CA ILE A 71 -0.28 -7.72 -4.08
C ILE A 71 0.15 -9.12 -3.60
N SER A 72 -0.72 -9.91 -2.95
CA SER A 72 -0.43 -11.28 -2.49
C SER A 72 -0.95 -12.37 -3.45
N CYS A 73 -0.47 -12.38 -4.68
CA CYS A 73 -0.42 -13.60 -5.49
C CYS A 73 1.05 -13.87 -5.81
N GLN A 74 1.66 -14.78 -5.04
CA GLN A 74 2.92 -15.42 -5.38
C GLN A 74 2.78 -16.90 -5.07
#